data_AF-A0A3Q7YBD9-F1
#
_entry.id   AF-A0A3Q7YBD9-F1
#
_cell.length_a   1.000
_cell.length_b   1.000
_cell.length_c   1.000
_cell.angle_alpha   90.00
_cell.angle_beta   90.00
_cell.angle_gamma   90.00
#
_symmetry.space_group_name_H-M   'P 1'
#
loop_
_entity.id
_entity.type
_entity.pdbx_description
1 polymer ?
#
loop_
_entity_poly.entity_id
_entity_poly.type
_entity_poly.pdbx_seq_one_letter_code
_entity_poly.pdbx_strand_id
1 'polypeptide(L)'
;MTKSYRGALSEDDRRKGLTQTFELAEECLQINYYGAKLTTQSLLPLLKLSDSPRIVNVSSTLGQFESIPNGWAKSVLSDFDNLTEEKVDQVLKKFLKDFNESSIEGNDWPMTLGAYIIVLSERRDFLLISNKFLWIKTLLLERSV
;
A
#
# COMPACT_ATOMS: atom_id res chain seq x y z
N MET A 1 8.15 25.34 29.84
CA MET A 1 8.50 26.13 28.63
C MET A 1 8.57 25.19 27.44
N THR A 2 7.51 25.11 26.64
CA THR A 2 7.47 24.32 25.40
C THR A 2 8.09 25.15 24.27
N LYS A 3 9.12 24.62 23.61
CA LYS A 3 9.65 25.22 22.38
C LYS A 3 8.60 25.04 21.28
N SER A 4 8.02 26.15 20.84
CA SER A 4 7.19 26.22 19.63
C SER A 4 8.10 26.02 18.41
N TYR A 5 7.88 24.95 17.65
CA TYR A 5 8.57 24.71 16.39
C TYR A 5 8.08 25.76 15.38
N ARG A 6 8.95 26.71 15.00
CA ARG A 6 8.73 27.59 13.85
C ARG A 6 8.72 26.74 12.59
N GLY A 7 7.56 26.65 11.94
CA GLY A 7 7.40 25.93 10.66
C GLY A 7 6.09 25.18 10.50
N ALA A 8 5.04 25.48 11.28
CA ALA A 8 3.73 24.91 11.02
C ALA A 8 3.17 25.51 9.72
N LEU A 9 3.01 24.67 8.69
CA LEU A 9 2.27 25.01 7.47
C LEU A 9 0.86 25.47 7.85
N SER A 10 0.32 26.45 7.12
CA SER A 10 -1.06 26.90 7.34
C SER A 10 -2.03 25.74 7.12
N GLU A 11 -3.19 25.77 7.76
CA GLU A 11 -4.21 24.72 7.58
C GLU A 11 -4.64 24.58 6.12
N ASP A 12 -4.64 25.68 5.35
CA ASP A 12 -4.92 25.66 3.92
C ASP A 12 -3.79 25.06 3.10
N ASP A 13 -2.52 25.32 3.44
CA ASP A 13 -1.37 24.69 2.78
C ASP A 13 -1.28 23.20 3.12
N ARG A 14 -1.62 22.82 4.35
CA ARG A 14 -1.78 21.41 4.75
C ARG A 14 -2.90 20.77 3.94
N ARG A 15 -4.07 21.40 3.86
CA ARG A 15 -5.22 20.89 3.11
C ARG A 15 -4.87 20.73 1.63
N LYS A 16 -4.22 21.71 1.01
CA LYS A 16 -3.71 21.63 -0.37
C LYS A 16 -2.72 20.49 -0.58
N GLY A 17 -1.76 20.29 0.34
CA GLY A 17 -0.81 19.18 0.27
C GLY A 17 -1.43 17.80 0.53
N LEU A 18 -2.66 17.77 1.04
CA LEU A 18 -3.42 16.58 1.38
C LEU A 18 -4.52 16.27 0.34
N THR A 19 -4.89 17.26 -0.49
CA THR A 19 -5.78 17.10 -1.64
C THR A 19 -5.08 16.27 -2.71
N GLN A 20 -5.70 15.15 -3.07
CA GLN A 20 -5.19 14.25 -4.09
C GLN A 20 -5.91 14.52 -5.42
N THR A 21 -5.16 14.59 -6.53
CA THR A 21 -5.73 14.53 -7.89
C THR A 21 -5.73 13.10 -8.39
N PHE A 22 -6.50 12.82 -9.45
CA PHE A 22 -6.55 11.48 -10.03
C PHE A 22 -5.19 11.04 -10.57
N GLU A 23 -4.47 11.94 -11.23
CA GLU A 23 -3.12 11.68 -11.77
C GLU A 23 -2.14 11.33 -10.66
N LEU A 24 -2.18 12.05 -9.54
CA LEU A 24 -1.35 11.75 -8.36
C LEU A 24 -1.77 10.44 -7.69
N ALA A 25 -3.05 10.07 -7.71
CA ALA A 25 -3.52 8.79 -7.21
C ALA A 25 -3.01 7.64 -8.08
N GLU A 26 -3.12 7.77 -9.40
CA GLU A 26 -2.61 6.78 -10.36
C GLU A 26 -1.10 6.63 -10.25
N GLU A 27 -0.34 7.73 -10.27
CA GLU A 27 1.11 7.73 -10.09
C GLU A 27 1.52 7.07 -8.77
N CYS A 28 0.81 7.36 -7.67
CA CYS A 28 1.05 6.74 -6.37
C CYS A 28 0.93 5.21 -6.42
N LEU A 29 -0.13 4.69 -7.07
CA LEU A 29 -0.33 3.25 -7.27
C LEU A 29 0.76 2.64 -8.16
N GLN A 30 1.10 3.32 -9.25
CA GLN A 30 2.13 2.86 -10.19
C GLN A 30 3.48 2.73 -9.49
N ILE A 31 3.88 3.70 -8.67
CA ILE A 31 5.20 3.68 -8.00
C ILE A 31 5.20 2.71 -6.81
N ASN A 32 4.26 2.87 -5.88
CA ASN A 32 4.35 2.26 -4.55
C ASN A 32 3.91 0.79 -4.53
N TYR A 33 3.00 0.41 -5.43
CA TYR A 33 2.51 -0.96 -5.57
C TYR A 33 3.10 -1.66 -6.79
N TYR A 34 2.73 -1.20 -8.00
CA TYR A 34 3.13 -1.91 -9.23
C TYR A 34 4.64 -1.87 -9.46
N GLY A 35 5.29 -0.74 -9.19
CA GLY A 35 6.74 -0.58 -9.28
C GLY A 35 7.46 -1.52 -8.33
N ALA A 36 7.07 -1.52 -7.04
CA ALA A 36 7.63 -2.42 -6.04
C ALA A 36 7.46 -3.91 -6.43
N LYS A 37 6.29 -4.28 -6.94
CA LYS A 37 5.97 -5.62 -7.44
C LYS A 37 6.86 -6.01 -8.61
N LEU A 38 6.91 -5.19 -9.66
CA LEU A 38 7.71 -5.44 -10.86
C LEU A 38 9.21 -5.52 -10.55
N THR A 39 9.73 -4.63 -9.70
CA THR A 39 11.12 -4.69 -9.24
C THR A 39 11.39 -5.98 -8.48
N THR A 40 10.51 -6.38 -7.58
CA THR A 40 10.66 -7.64 -6.82
C THR A 40 10.65 -8.85 -7.76
N GLN A 41 9.71 -8.91 -8.71
CA GLN A 41 9.62 -9.99 -9.69
C GLN A 41 10.86 -10.06 -10.58
N SER A 42 11.35 -8.91 -11.05
CA SER A 42 12.53 -8.83 -11.92
C SER A 42 13.82 -9.25 -11.21
N LEU A 43 13.94 -8.94 -9.91
CA LEU A 43 15.11 -9.30 -9.11
C LEU A 43 15.01 -10.69 -8.49
N LEU A 44 13.83 -11.34 -8.53
CA LEU A 44 13.62 -12.65 -7.92
C LEU A 44 14.61 -13.72 -8.40
N PRO A 45 14.94 -13.85 -9.70
CA PRO A 45 15.92 -14.83 -10.15
C PRO A 45 17.30 -14.64 -9.50
N LEU A 46 17.72 -13.38 -9.32
CA LEU A 46 19.00 -13.05 -8.68
C LEU A 46 18.96 -13.29 -7.17
N LEU A 47 17.83 -12.95 -6.52
CA LEU A 47 17.64 -13.22 -5.10
C LEU A 47 17.74 -14.72 -4.78
N LYS A 48 17.24 -15.60 -5.66
CA LYS A 48 17.35 -17.06 -5.51
C LYS A 48 18.80 -17.60 -5.54
N LEU A 49 19.76 -16.80 -6.01
CA LEU A 49 21.19 -17.14 -6.00
C LEU A 49 21.88 -16.79 -4.68
N SER A 50 21.25 -15.96 -3.83
CA SER A 50 21.80 -15.60 -2.53
C SER A 50 21.56 -16.71 -1.51
N ASP A 51 22.52 -16.92 -0.61
CA ASP A 51 22.36 -17.81 0.55
C ASP A 51 21.46 -17.21 1.65
N SER A 52 21.21 -15.89 1.59
CA SER A 52 20.35 -15.18 2.54
C SER A 52 19.62 -14.02 1.86
N PRO A 53 18.70 -14.27 0.91
CA PRO A 53 17.97 -13.22 0.22
C PRO A 53 17.07 -12.45 1.19
N ARG A 54 17.03 -11.12 1.04
CA ARG A 54 16.16 -10.24 1.83
C ARG A 54 15.48 -9.24 0.91
N ILE A 55 14.16 -9.11 1.08
CA ILE A 55 13.36 -8.03 0.50
C ILE A 55 12.80 -7.24 1.67
N VAL A 56 12.98 -5.93 1.63
CA VAL A 56 12.43 -5.00 2.62
C VAL A 56 11.57 -3.99 1.87
N ASN A 57 10.26 -4.04 2.11
CA ASN A 57 9.33 -3.05 1.61
C ASN A 57 9.09 -1.99 2.68
N VAL A 58 9.31 -0.73 2.30
CA VAL A 58 9.03 0.42 3.18
C VAL A 58 7.53 0.74 3.11
N SER A 59 6.90 0.99 4.26
CA SER A 59 5.48 1.34 4.37
C SER A 59 5.27 2.49 5.36
N SER A 60 4.01 2.84 5.64
CA SER A 60 3.60 3.92 6.56
C SER A 60 2.56 3.43 7.56
N THR A 61 2.52 4.04 8.73
CA THR A 61 1.47 3.81 9.73
C THR A 61 0.08 4.24 9.24
N LEU A 62 0.01 5.12 8.23
CA LEU A 62 -1.24 5.47 7.55
C LEU A 62 -1.78 4.33 6.68
N GLY A 63 -0.97 3.32 6.37
CA GLY A 63 -1.39 2.08 5.73
C GLY A 63 -1.95 1.07 6.73
N GLN A 64 -2.65 1.51 7.77
CA GLN A 64 -3.32 0.60 8.69
C GLN A 64 -4.78 0.43 8.26
N PHE A 65 -5.39 -0.74 8.50
CA PHE A 65 -6.79 -0.99 8.10
C PHE A 65 -7.78 -0.06 8.79
N GLU A 66 -7.42 0.47 9.95
CA GLU A 66 -8.14 1.52 10.66
C GLU A 66 -8.26 2.80 9.82
N SER A 67 -7.35 3.01 8.86
CA SER A 67 -7.35 4.14 7.94
C SER A 67 -8.18 3.91 6.67
N ILE A 68 -8.75 2.71 6.45
CA ILE A 68 -9.67 2.42 5.34
C ILE A 68 -11.11 2.44 5.85
N PRO A 69 -11.93 3.45 5.52
CA PRO A 69 -13.34 3.47 5.91
C PRO A 69 -14.19 2.51 5.06
N ASN A 70 -13.84 2.32 3.78
CA ASN A 70 -14.55 1.44 2.85
C ASN A 70 -14.57 -0.01 3.38
N GLY A 71 -15.76 -0.46 3.83
CA GLY A 71 -15.93 -1.75 4.48
C GLY A 71 -15.60 -2.96 3.59
N TRP A 72 -15.87 -2.85 2.29
CA TRP A 72 -15.53 -3.90 1.32
C TRP A 72 -14.01 -4.02 1.15
N ALA A 73 -13.33 -2.92 0.85
CA ALA A 73 -11.88 -2.88 0.69
C ALA A 73 -11.16 -3.34 1.96
N LYS A 74 -11.64 -2.88 3.13
CA LYS A 74 -11.14 -3.34 4.42
C LYS A 74 -11.31 -4.83 4.62
N SER A 75 -12.48 -5.39 4.31
CA SER A 75 -12.73 -6.83 4.42
C SER A 75 -11.83 -7.64 3.50
N VAL A 76 -11.62 -7.18 2.26
CA VAL A 76 -10.75 -7.87 1.30
C VAL A 76 -9.30 -7.85 1.75
N LEU A 77 -8.79 -6.68 2.16
CA LEU A 77 -7.37 -6.50 2.50
C LEU A 77 -7.00 -7.07 3.88
N SER A 78 -7.96 -7.25 4.79
CA SER A 78 -7.73 -7.85 6.11
C SER A 78 -7.85 -9.38 6.16
N ASP A 79 -8.39 -10.01 5.11
CA ASP A 79 -8.52 -11.46 5.00
C ASP A 79 -7.21 -12.11 4.52
N PHE A 80 -6.22 -12.16 5.40
CA PHE A 80 -4.87 -12.63 5.09
C PHE A 80 -4.80 -14.06 4.56
N ASP A 81 -5.69 -14.93 5.01
CA ASP A 81 -5.68 -16.35 4.63
C ASP A 81 -6.16 -16.55 3.19
N ASN A 82 -6.97 -15.62 2.68
CA ASN A 82 -7.50 -15.66 1.32
C ASN A 82 -7.00 -14.50 0.43
N LEU A 83 -6.03 -13.70 0.89
CA LEU A 83 -5.53 -12.54 0.14
C LEU A 83 -4.70 -13.00 -1.06
N THR A 84 -5.07 -12.56 -2.25
CA THR A 84 -4.33 -12.82 -3.50
C THR A 84 -4.00 -11.52 -4.21
N GLU A 85 -3.02 -11.58 -5.11
CA GLU A 85 -2.63 -10.45 -5.95
C GLU A 85 -3.82 -9.90 -6.74
N GLU A 86 -4.67 -10.78 -7.28
CA GLU A 86 -5.86 -10.40 -8.04
C GLU A 86 -6.87 -9.65 -7.17
N LYS A 87 -7.02 -10.02 -5.89
CA LYS A 87 -7.91 -9.33 -4.95
C LYS A 87 -7.38 -7.94 -4.61
N VAL A 88 -6.07 -7.80 -4.39
CA VAL A 88 -5.44 -6.48 -4.19
C VAL A 88 -5.62 -5.63 -5.45
N ASP A 89 -5.30 -6.16 -6.63
CA ASP A 89 -5.47 -5.47 -7.91
C ASP A 89 -6.94 -5.05 -8.13
N GLN A 90 -7.92 -5.87 -7.72
CA GLN A 90 -9.35 -5.53 -7.78
C GLN A 90 -9.69 -4.32 -6.90
N VAL A 91 -9.17 -4.28 -5.66
CA VAL A 91 -9.37 -3.13 -4.74
C VAL A 91 -8.76 -1.87 -5.34
N LEU A 92 -7.52 -1.94 -5.84
CA LEU A 92 -6.83 -0.80 -6.45
C LEU A 92 -7.54 -0.27 -7.71
N LYS A 93 -8.01 -1.17 -8.59
CA LYS A 93 -8.77 -0.80 -9.78
C LYS A 93 -10.12 -0.18 -9.44
N LYS A 94 -10.83 -0.73 -8.44
CA LYS A 94 -12.10 -0.17 -7.97
C LYS A 94 -11.91 1.22 -7.36
N PHE A 95 -10.86 1.39 -6.56
CA PHE A 95 -10.50 2.70 -5.99
C PHE A 95 -10.28 3.74 -7.10
N LEU A 96 -9.41 3.46 -8.09
CA LEU A 96 -9.14 4.41 -9.18
C LEU A 96 -10.40 4.72 -9.99
N LYS A 97 -11.22 3.72 -10.27
CA LYS A 97 -12.49 3.92 -10.98
C LYS A 97 -13.40 4.90 -10.21
N ASP A 98 -13.62 4.64 -8.92
CA ASP A 98 -14.49 5.47 -8.09
C ASP A 98 -13.91 6.87 -7.86
N PHE A 99 -12.58 6.98 -7.84
CA PHE A 99 -11.86 8.25 -7.77
C PHE A 99 -12.11 9.12 -9.01
N ASN A 100 -12.03 8.53 -10.21
CA ASN A 100 -12.25 9.23 -11.47
C ASN A 100 -13.72 9.65 -11.68
N GLU A 101 -14.66 8.82 -11.25
CA GLU A 101 -16.11 9.08 -11.42
C GLU A 101 -16.66 10.11 -10.40
N SER A 102 -15.80 10.86 -9.69
CA SER A 102 -16.16 11.76 -8.57
C SER A 102 -17.00 11.07 -7.47
N SER A 103 -16.94 9.74 -7.39
CA SER A 103 -17.80 8.91 -6.53
C SER A 103 -17.15 8.61 -5.16
N ILE A 104 -16.10 9.36 -4.79
CA ILE A 104 -15.35 9.18 -3.55
C ILE A 104 -16.23 9.42 -2.32
N GLU A 105 -17.09 10.45 -2.37
CA GLU A 105 -17.98 10.82 -1.26
C GLU A 105 -19.10 9.80 -1.00
N GLY A 106 -19.41 8.93 -1.98
CA GLY A 106 -20.48 7.93 -1.87
C GLY A 106 -20.03 6.51 -1.53
N ASN A 107 -18.73 6.21 -1.62
CA ASN A 107 -18.18 4.86 -1.48
C ASN A 107 -17.24 4.71 -0.26
N ASP A 108 -17.27 5.63 0.70
CA ASP A 108 -16.47 5.56 1.93
C ASP A 108 -14.94 5.41 1.70
N TRP A 109 -14.43 5.90 0.57
CA TRP A 109 -12.98 5.93 0.34
C TRP A 109 -12.33 7.01 1.22
N PRO A 110 -11.04 6.86 1.60
CA PRO A 110 -10.37 7.92 2.35
C PRO A 110 -10.29 9.19 1.49
N MET A 111 -10.94 10.26 1.94
CA MET A 111 -11.01 11.55 1.22
C MET A 111 -9.64 12.25 1.13
N THR A 112 -8.71 11.85 1.97
CA THR A 112 -7.41 12.49 2.11
C THR A 112 -6.34 11.41 2.07
N LEU A 113 -5.33 11.59 1.22
CA LEU A 113 -4.27 10.59 1.01
C LEU A 113 -4.81 9.20 0.61
N GLY A 114 -5.97 9.11 -0.03
CA GLY A 114 -6.66 7.83 -0.31
C GLY A 114 -5.78 6.80 -1.02
N ALA A 115 -5.14 7.17 -2.13
CA ALA A 115 -4.25 6.28 -2.86
C ALA A 115 -3.06 5.81 -2.00
N TYR A 116 -2.50 6.73 -1.20
CA TYR A 116 -1.36 6.46 -0.34
C TYR A 116 -1.74 5.52 0.81
N ILE A 117 -2.89 5.76 1.44
CA ILE A 117 -3.44 4.89 2.49
C ILE A 117 -3.72 3.49 1.92
N ILE A 118 -4.39 3.41 0.77
CA ILE A 118 -4.79 2.12 0.19
C ILE A 118 -3.58 1.30 -0.22
N VAL A 119 -2.60 1.88 -0.93
CA VAL A 119 -1.38 1.17 -1.35
C VAL A 119 -0.58 0.67 -0.15
N LEU A 120 -0.57 1.43 0.94
CA LEU A 120 0.17 1.03 2.14
C LEU A 120 -0.63 0.10 3.06
N SER A 121 -1.96 0.08 2.91
CA SER A 121 -2.88 -0.74 3.71
C SER A 121 -2.84 -2.23 3.41
N GLU A 122 -2.29 -2.60 2.26
CA GLU A 122 -1.95 -3.98 1.96
C GLU A 122 -0.85 -4.54 2.90
N ARG A 123 -0.11 -3.68 3.64
CA ARG A 123 1.10 -4.07 4.38
C ARG A 123 0.93 -3.98 5.89
N ARG A 124 0.55 -5.09 6.52
CA ARG A 124 1.06 -5.47 7.85
C ARG A 124 2.37 -6.23 7.62
N ASP A 125 3.51 -5.92 8.24
CA ASP A 125 3.73 -5.65 9.65
C ASP A 125 4.82 -4.58 9.89
N PHE A 126 4.62 -3.72 10.88
CA PHE A 126 5.68 -2.90 11.44
C PHE A 126 6.48 -3.77 12.42
N LEU A 127 7.80 -3.81 12.21
CA LEU A 127 8.82 -4.54 12.97
C LEU A 127 8.94 -6.04 12.63
N LEU A 128 10.15 -6.37 12.13
CA LEU A 128 10.69 -7.69 11.83
C LEU A 128 10.20 -8.40 10.55
N ILE A 129 11.18 -8.59 9.66
CA ILE A 129 11.46 -9.85 8.96
C ILE A 129 10.51 -10.19 7.80
N SER A 130 11.05 -9.95 6.59
CA SER A 130 11.09 -10.93 5.49
C SER A 130 10.21 -12.17 5.71
N ASN A 131 8.95 -12.11 5.30
CA ASN A 131 8.10 -13.22 4.87
C ASN A 131 6.64 -12.83 5.05
N LYS A 132 6.04 -12.29 3.98
CA LYS A 132 4.65 -12.57 3.58
C LYS A 132 4.30 -11.73 2.35
N PHE A 133 4.95 -12.09 1.26
CA PHE A 133 4.23 -12.26 0.02
C PHE A 133 3.92 -13.75 -0.08
N LEU A 134 2.65 -14.12 -0.24
CA LEU A 134 2.20 -15.52 -0.30
C LEU A 134 2.93 -16.32 -1.40
N TRP A 135 3.51 -15.67 -2.40
CA TRP A 135 4.30 -16.26 -3.49
C TRP A 135 5.80 -16.48 -3.17
N ILE A 136 6.38 -15.75 -2.22
CA ILE A 136 7.82 -15.88 -1.90
C ILE A 136 8.09 -17.04 -0.93
N LYS A 137 7.14 -17.33 -0.02
CA LYS A 137 7.26 -18.51 0.87
C LYS A 137 7.23 -19.82 0.07
N THR A 138 6.30 -19.97 -0.87
CA THR A 138 6.15 -21.19 -1.68
C THR A 138 7.39 -21.48 -2.53
N LEU A 139 8.05 -20.44 -3.06
CA LEU A 139 9.23 -20.60 -3.92
C LEU A 139 10.58 -20.65 -3.17
N LEU A 140 10.65 -20.26 -1.89
CA LEU A 140 11.85 -20.40 -1.06
C LEU A 140 11.83 -21.65 -0.17
N LEU A 141 10.66 -22.24 0.09
CA LEU A 141 10.52 -23.52 0.79
C LEU A 141 10.84 -24.74 -0.09
N GLU A 142 10.90 -24.60 -1.41
CA GLU A 142 11.32 -25.66 -2.35
C GLU A 142 12.82 -26.01 -2.26
N ARG A 143 13.61 -25.35 -1.39
CA ARG A 143 14.98 -25.77 -1.04
C ARG A 143 15.08 -26.59 0.25
N SER A 144 13.95 -27.00 0.85
CA SER A 144 13.93 -27.77 2.10
C SER A 144 13.38 -29.20 1.95
N VAL A 145 13.41 -29.77 0.75
CA VAL A 145 13.23 -31.22 0.51
C VAL A 145 14.40 -31.75 -0.30
#